data_AF-A0AAT9HLA4-F1
#
_entry.id   AF-A0AAT9HLA4-F1
#
_cell.length_a   1.000
_cell.length_b   1.000
_cell.length_c   1.000
_cell.angle_alpha   90.00
_cell.angle_beta   90.00
_cell.angle_gamma   90.00
#
_symmetry.space_group_name_H-M   'P 1'
#
loop_
_entity.id
_entity.type
_entity.pdbx_description
1 polymer ?
#
loop_
_entity_poly.entity_id
_entity_poly.type
_entity_poly.pdbx_seq_one_letter_code
_entity_poly.pdbx_strand_id
1 'polypeptide(L)' 'MTGYEQVRSVVAAIAGDLDSADRVELTLPETGVCGGASLFDTPETDQTGGCCAPAPQLVQLSAPAAAEQAPAGGCCGS' A
#
# COMPACT_ATOMS: atom_id res chain seq x y z
N MET A 1 4.72 4.78 -17.70
CA MET A 1 4.46 6.03 -16.94
C MET A 1 3.55 5.68 -15.78
N THR A 2 4.11 5.19 -14.69
CA THR A 2 3.38 4.57 -13.56
C THR A 2 2.78 5.58 -12.57
N GLY A 3 3.03 6.88 -12.75
CA GLY A 3 2.49 7.94 -11.88
C GLY A 3 1.20 8.61 -12.39
N TYR A 4 0.83 8.42 -13.67
CA TYR A 4 -0.33 9.10 -14.26
C TYR A 4 -1.64 8.70 -13.55
N GLU A 5 -1.81 7.42 -13.23
CA GLU A 5 -3.01 6.96 -12.53
C GLU A 5 -3.08 7.31 -11.07
N GLN A 6 -1.94 7.40 -10.39
CA GLN A 6 -1.94 7.89 -9.01
C GLN A 6 -2.43 9.34 -8.98
N VAL A 7 -1.97 10.17 -9.92
CA VAL A 7 -2.45 11.54 -10.07
C VAL A 7 -3.93 11.58 -10.46
N ARG A 8 -4.39 10.72 -11.39
CA ARG A 8 -5.82 10.64 -11.78
C ARG A 8 -6.72 10.29 -10.60
N SER A 9 -6.37 9.25 -9.84
CA SER A 9 -7.12 8.78 -8.68
C SER A 9 -7.23 9.87 -7.60
N VAL A 10 -6.12 10.55 -7.30
CA VAL A 10 -6.10 11.68 -6.35
C VAL A 10 -6.96 12.85 -6.82
N VAL A 11 -6.88 13.22 -8.10
CA VAL A 11 -7.70 14.32 -8.66
C VAL A 11 -9.19 13.98 -8.61
N ALA A 12 -9.58 12.75 -8.93
CA ALA A 12 -10.98 12.30 -8.87
C ALA A 12 -11.52 12.34 -7.42
N ALA A 13 -10.72 11.87 -6.46
CA ALA A 13 -11.08 11.94 -5.04
C ALA A 13 -11.24 13.39 -4.56
N ILE A 14 -10.33 14.30 -4.94
CA ILE A 14 -10.43 15.73 -4.62
C ILE A 14 -11.67 16.37 -5.25
N ALA A 15 -12.06 15.92 -6.44
CA ALA A 15 -13.27 16.36 -7.12
C ALA A 15 -14.56 15.73 -6.56
N GLY A 16 -14.46 14.78 -5.62
CA GLY A 16 -15.59 14.08 -5.01
C GLY A 16 -16.14 12.90 -5.83
N ASP A 17 -15.47 12.52 -6.92
CA ASP A 17 -15.83 11.37 -7.74
C ASP A 17 -15.05 10.13 -7.28
N LEU A 18 -15.56 9.51 -6.21
CA LEU A 18 -14.95 8.32 -5.60
C LEU A 18 -15.06 7.09 -6.50
N ASP A 19 -16.17 6.96 -7.23
CA ASP A 19 -16.35 5.86 -8.19
C ASP A 19 -15.26 5.91 -9.26
N SER A 20 -14.92 7.09 -9.79
CA SER A 20 -13.77 7.26 -10.67
C SER A 20 -12.43 7.15 -9.97
N ALA A 21 -12.31 7.46 -8.67
CA ALA A 21 -11.05 7.32 -7.94
C ALA A 21 -10.65 5.85 -7.73
N ASP A 22 -11.62 4.96 -7.59
CA ASP A 22 -11.43 3.52 -7.35
C ASP A 22 -11.16 2.71 -8.62
N ARG A 23 -11.45 3.27 -9.81
CA ARG A 23 -11.27 2.57 -11.08
C ARG A 23 -9.80 2.59 -11.53
N VAL A 24 -9.21 1.41 -11.69
CA VAL A 24 -7.89 1.22 -12.31
C VAL A 24 -8.08 1.10 -13.83
N GLU A 25 -7.52 2.04 -14.58
CA GLU A 25 -7.56 2.11 -16.06
C GLU A 25 -6.16 1.97 -16.69
N LEU A 26 -5.18 1.45 -15.92
CA LEU A 26 -3.81 1.21 -16.40
C LEU A 26 -3.79 0.04 -17.37
N THR A 27 -3.68 0.34 -18.65
CA THR A 27 -3.14 -0.62 -19.61
C THR A 27 -1.61 -0.57 -19.54
N LEU A 28 -1.02 -1.38 -18.67
CA LEU A 28 0.44 -1.48 -18.57
C LEU A 28 0.99 -2.35 -19.70
N PRO A 29 1.99 -1.90 -20.46
CA PRO A 29 2.80 -2.82 -21.25
C PRO A 29 3.55 -3.77 -20.31
N GLU A 30 3.78 -5.01 -20.76
CA GLU A 30 4.41 -6.12 -20.02
C GLU A 30 5.73 -5.75 -19.29
N THR A 31 6.42 -4.68 -19.69
CA THR A 31 7.72 -4.29 -19.13
C THR A 31 7.65 -3.17 -18.08
N GLY A 32 6.49 -2.94 -17.47
CA GLY A 32 6.17 -1.67 -16.79
C GLY A 32 6.22 -1.62 -15.26
N VAL A 33 6.56 -2.70 -14.55
CA VAL A 33 6.56 -2.71 -13.08
C VAL A 33 7.83 -3.40 -12.56
N CYS A 34 8.80 -2.63 -12.07
CA CYS A 34 9.73 -3.19 -11.10
C CYS A 34 8.89 -3.50 -9.85
N GLY A 35 8.82 -4.77 -9.44
CA GLY A 35 7.93 -5.31 -8.41
C GLY A 35 8.09 -4.68 -7.01
N GLY A 36 7.67 -3.42 -6.87
CA GLY A 36 7.65 -2.69 -5.62
C GLY A 36 6.40 -3.04 -4.82
N ALA A 37 6.37 -4.25 -4.25
CA ALA A 37 5.56 -4.59 -3.06
C ALA A 37 5.77 -6.03 -2.61
N SER A 38 6.11 -6.98 -3.50
CA SER A 38 6.11 -8.41 -3.14
C SER A 38 7.41 -8.93 -2.56
N LEU A 39 8.54 -8.25 -2.77
CA LEU A 39 9.85 -8.70 -2.24
C LEU A 39 10.07 -8.36 -0.76
N PHE A 40 9.18 -7.56 -0.17
CA PHE A 40 9.29 -7.15 1.24
C PHE A 40 8.54 -8.09 2.20
N ASP A 41 7.71 -9.01 1.71
CA ASP A 41 6.87 -9.90 2.53
C ASP A 41 7.29 -11.39 2.46
N THR A 42 8.24 -11.74 1.57
CA THR A 42 8.81 -13.09 1.53
C THR A 42 10.03 -13.19 2.45
N PRO A 43 10.02 -14.09 3.46
CA PRO A 43 11.24 -14.38 4.22
C PRO A 43 12.31 -14.93 3.27
N GLU A 44 13.48 -14.29 3.29
CA GLU A 44 14.61 -14.58 2.40
C GLU A 44 14.87 -16.08 2.27
N THR A 45 14.59 -16.61 1.09
CA THR A 45 15.31 -17.76 0.57
C THR A 45 15.72 -17.40 -0.85
N ASP A 46 16.98 -16.97 -0.97
CA ASP A 46 17.74 -16.73 -2.20
C ASP A 46 17.27 -15.59 -3.13
N GLN A 47 17.57 -14.34 -2.74
CA GLN A 47 17.59 -13.20 -3.65
C GLN A 47 19.01 -12.90 -4.15
N THR A 48 19.48 -13.62 -5.18
CA THR A 48 20.73 -13.30 -5.90
C THR A 48 20.54 -12.13 -6.88
N GLY A 49 20.02 -11.00 -6.40
CA GLY A 49 19.74 -9.84 -7.23
C GLY A 49 19.36 -8.57 -6.45
N GLY A 50 20.07 -8.25 -5.36
CA GLY A 50 19.84 -7.05 -4.56
C GLY A 50 20.96 -6.02 -4.72
N CYS A 51 20.58 -4.79 -5.10
CA CYS A 51 21.41 -3.57 -5.13
C CYS A 51 22.30 -3.43 -3.88
N CYS A 52 23.48 -2.79 -4.01
CA CYS A 52 24.50 -2.54 -2.97
C CYS A 52 24.01 -1.67 -1.77
N ALA A 53 22.88 -2.02 -1.16
CA ALA A 53 22.34 -1.36 0.01
C ALA A 53 22.78 -2.09 1.29
N PRO A 54 23.11 -1.37 2.37
CA PRO A 54 23.35 -1.98 3.67
C PRO A 54 22.09 -2.68 4.18
N ALA A 55 22.29 -3.71 5.01
CA ALA A 55 21.19 -4.44 5.65
C ALA A 55 20.21 -3.48 6.36
N PRO A 56 18.89 -3.72 6.26
CA PRO A 56 17.90 -2.84 6.87
C PRO A 56 18.06 -2.80 8.40
N GLN A 57 18.01 -1.60 8.97
CA GLN A 57 18.02 -1.42 10.41
C GLN A 57 16.59 -1.30 10.93
N LEU A 58 16.28 -2.01 12.02
CA LEU A 58 14.97 -1.97 12.66
C LEU A 58 14.79 -0.65 13.42
N VAL A 59 13.71 0.08 13.10
CA VAL A 59 13.30 1.27 13.84
C VAL A 59 12.12 0.91 14.73
N GLN A 60 12.19 1.28 16.01
CA GLN A 60 11.10 1.08 16.97
C GLN A 60 10.12 2.24 16.89
N LEU A 61 8.85 1.95 16.56
CA LEU A 61 7.77 2.93 16.63
C LEU A 61 6.94 2.66 17.90
N SER A 62 6.95 3.61 18.83
CA SER A 62 6.06 3.57 19.99
C SER A 62 4.74 4.27 19.67
N ALA A 63 3.63 3.60 19.94
CA ALA A 63 2.32 4.22 19.88
C ALA A 63 2.11 5.15 21.10
N PRO A 64 1.45 6.31 20.95
CA PRO A 64 0.96 7.05 22.11
C PRO A 64 -0.07 6.21 22.86
N ALA A 65 -0.07 6.28 24.19
CA ALA A 65 -1.00 5.54 25.04
C ALA A 65 -2.46 5.82 24.62
N ALA A 66 -3.16 4.79 24.16
CA ALA A 66 -4.57 4.88 23.81
C ALA A 66 -5.38 5.27 25.04
N ALA A 67 -6.13 6.36 24.95
CA ALA A 67 -7.22 6.63 25.87
C ALA A 67 -8.32 5.60 25.61
N GLU A 68 -8.72 4.89 26.67
CA GLU A 68 -9.79 3.89 26.75
C GLU A 68 -11.01 4.23 25.89
N GLN A 69 -11.36 3.34 24.95
CA GLN A 69 -12.58 3.39 24.15
C GLN A 69 -13.39 2.12 24.45
N ALA A 70 -14.54 2.31 25.10
CA ALA A 70 -15.48 1.28 25.54
C ALA A 70 -15.95 0.35 24.38
N PRO A 71 -16.29 -0.93 24.65
CA PRO A 71 -16.50 -1.91 23.60
C PRO A 71 -17.79 -1.67 22.81
N ALA A 72 -17.68 -1.76 21.49
CA ALA A 72 -18.79 -1.78 20.55
C ALA A 72 -19.62 -3.07 20.71
N GLY A 73 -20.92 -2.91 20.98
CA GLY A 73 -21.90 -4.00 20.91
C GLY A 73 -22.08 -4.45 19.46
N GLY A 74 -21.90 -5.75 19.22
CA GLY A 74 -22.10 -6.36 17.91
C GLY A 74 -23.57 -6.54 17.53
N CYS A 75 -23.83 -6.59 16.22
CA CYS A 75 -25.08 -7.06 15.64
C CYS A 75 -24.80 -8.22 14.68
N CYS A 76 -24.78 -9.45 15.20
CA CYS A 76 -25.00 -10.66 14.42
C CYS A 76 -26.30 -11.29 14.95
N GLY A 77 -27.38 -11.23 14.18
CA GLY A 77 -28.66 -11.81 14.56
C GLY A 77 -29.71 -11.72 13.45
N SER A 78 -29.74 -12.76 12.61
CA SER A 78 -30.65 -13.05 11.47
C SER A 78 -30.32 -12.37 10.14
#